data_AF-A0A7C4CHP9-F1
#
_entry.id   AF-A0A7C4CHP9-F1
#
_cell.length_a   1.000
_cell.length_b   1.000
_cell.length_c   1.000
_cell.angle_alpha   90.00
_cell.angle_beta   90.00
_cell.angle_gamma   90.00
#
_symmetry.space_group_name_H-M   'P 1'
#
loop_
_entity.id
_entity.type
_entity.pdbx_description
1 polymer ?
#
loop_
_entity_poly.entity_id
_entity_poly.type
_entity_poly.pdbx_seq_one_letter_code
_entity_poly.pdbx_strand_id
1 'polypeptide(L)' 'MPRSVEEWEELEEEAREVRRREADWDFIESQPPKLRAALKFYVETGDLYVASRIADMSIEEFNELRKRARIPNVC' A
#
# COMPACT_ATOMS: atom_id res chain seq x y z
N MET A 1 -3.38 -23.86 -16.07
CA MET A 1 -3.88 -22.79 -16.97
C MET A 1 -3.31 -21.49 -16.45
N PRO A 2 -2.62 -20.66 -17.26
CA PRO A 2 -2.31 -19.29 -16.86
C PRO A 2 -3.63 -18.52 -16.66
N ARG A 3 -3.68 -17.65 -15.65
CA ARG A 3 -4.83 -16.75 -15.44
C ARG A 3 -4.98 -15.80 -16.63
N SER A 4 -6.21 -15.44 -16.98
CA SER A 4 -6.49 -14.40 -17.99
C SER A 4 -6.09 -13.02 -17.48
N VAL A 5 -6.02 -12.04 -18.38
CA VAL A 5 -5.75 -10.64 -18.00
C VAL A 5 -6.88 -10.12 -17.10
N GLU A 6 -8.15 -10.44 -17.41
CA GLU A 6 -9.29 -10.01 -16.59
C GLU A 6 -9.21 -10.59 -15.18
N GLU A 7 -8.84 -11.87 -15.02
CA GLU A 7 -8.67 -12.49 -13.70
C GLU A 7 -7.57 -11.79 -12.87
N TRP A 8 -6.52 -11.27 -13.50
CA TRP A 8 -5.48 -10.51 -12.79
C TRP A 8 -5.95 -9.10 -12.40
N GLU A 9 -6.73 -8.45 -13.25
CA GLU A 9 -7.33 -7.14 -12.96
C GLU A 9 -8.30 -7.23 -11.76
N GLU A 10 -9.13 -8.28 -11.72
CA GLU A 10 -10.03 -8.54 -10.59
C GLU A 10 -9.24 -8.77 -9.29
N LEU A 11 -8.18 -9.57 -9.32
CA LEU A 11 -7.33 -9.80 -8.14
C LEU A 11 -6.64 -8.52 -7.66
N GLU A 12 -6.17 -7.67 -8.58
CA GLU A 12 -5.55 -6.39 -8.22
C GLU A 12 -6.57 -5.43 -7.58
N GLU A 13 -7.79 -5.41 -8.10
CA GLU A 13 -8.90 -4.63 -7.53
C GLU A 13 -9.27 -5.12 -6.12
N GLU A 14 -9.44 -6.44 -5.94
CA GLU A 14 -9.67 -7.05 -4.63
C GLU A 14 -8.54 -6.72 -3.63
N ALA A 15 -7.28 -6.85 -4.06
CA ALA A 15 -6.12 -6.53 -3.23
C ALA A 15 -6.10 -5.04 -2.83
N ARG A 16 -6.50 -4.14 -3.74
CA ARG A 16 -6.63 -2.70 -3.47
C ARG A 16 -7.76 -2.42 -2.47
N GLU A 17 -8.91 -3.06 -2.63
CA GLU A 17 -10.02 -2.91 -1.70
C GLU A 17 -9.68 -3.38 -0.30
N VAL A 18 -8.98 -4.52 -0.18
CA VAL A 18 -8.49 -5.04 1.11
C VAL A 18 -7.55 -4.03 1.77
N ARG A 19 -6.57 -3.50 1.02
CA ARG A 19 -5.66 -2.48 1.57
C ARG A 19 -6.40 -1.23 2.02
N ARG A 20 -7.36 -0.74 1.23
CA ARG A 20 -8.16 0.44 1.55
C ARG A 20 -9.06 0.24 2.76
N ARG A 21 -9.69 -0.92 2.91
CA ARG A 21 -10.61 -1.23 4.02
C ARG A 21 -9.89 -1.41 5.35
N GLU A 22 -8.74 -2.07 5.34
CA GLU A 22 -8.00 -2.40 6.56
C GLU A 22 -7.07 -1.27 7.04
N ALA A 23 -6.71 -0.34 6.15
CA ALA A 23 -5.84 0.78 6.47
C ALA A 23 -6.39 1.65 7.61
N ASP A 24 -5.49 2.01 8.55
CA ASP A 24 -5.75 3.00 9.58
C ASP A 24 -5.64 4.41 8.97
N TRP A 25 -6.76 4.90 8.42
CA TRP A 25 -6.82 6.20 7.76
C TRP A 25 -6.50 7.37 8.70
N ASP A 26 -6.88 7.30 9.97
CA ASP A 26 -6.55 8.33 10.96
C ASP A 26 -5.03 8.39 11.18
N PHE A 27 -4.37 7.24 11.27
CA PHE A 27 -2.91 7.18 11.32
C PHE A 27 -2.28 7.75 10.05
N ILE A 28 -2.75 7.36 8.86
CA ILE A 28 -2.23 7.84 7.56
C ILE A 28 -2.38 9.37 7.44
N GLU A 29 -3.54 9.92 7.81
CA GLU A 29 -3.82 11.35 7.70
C GLU A 29 -3.03 12.19 8.71
N SER A 30 -2.67 11.62 9.85
CA SER A 30 -1.82 12.30 10.85
C SER A 30 -0.33 12.36 10.47
N GLN A 31 0.10 11.63 9.44
CA GLN A 31 1.50 11.61 9.03
C GLN A 31 1.93 12.91 8.32
N PRO A 32 3.24 13.26 8.35
CA PRO A 32 3.80 14.32 7.53
C PRO A 32 3.43 14.14 6.04
N PRO A 33 3.28 15.22 5.26
CA PRO A 33 2.76 15.17 3.90
C PRO A 33 3.42 14.13 2.98
N LYS A 34 4.75 13.97 3.08
CA LYS A 34 5.53 13.00 2.29
C LYS A 34 5.20 11.54 2.64
N LEU A 35 5.13 11.22 3.94
CA LEU A 35 4.79 9.88 4.42
C LEU A 35 3.33 9.54 4.14
N ARG A 36 2.43 10.51 4.32
CA ARG A 36 1.03 10.37 3.96
C ARG A 36 0.86 10.04 2.47
N ALA A 37 1.56 10.77 1.59
CA ALA A 37 1.52 10.51 0.15
C ALA A 37 2.05 9.11 -0.20
N ALA A 38 3.15 8.68 0.43
CA ALA A 38 3.71 7.34 0.23
C ALA A 38 2.76 6.22 0.69
N LEU A 39 2.12 6.39 1.86
CA LEU A 39 1.15 5.41 2.38
C LEU A 39 -0.09 5.33 1.49
N LYS A 40 -0.65 6.47 1.06
CA LYS A 40 -1.78 6.48 0.12
C LYS A 40 -1.41 5.82 -1.21
N PHE A 41 -0.22 6.10 -1.74
CA PHE A 41 0.27 5.43 -2.94
C PHE A 41 0.32 3.90 -2.73
N TYR A 42 0.88 3.43 -1.61
CA TYR A 42 0.90 2.01 -1.29
C TYR A 42 -0.49 1.39 -1.10
N VAL A 43 -1.49 2.13 -0.62
CA VAL A 43 -2.89 1.68 -0.54
C VAL A 43 -3.53 1.51 -1.92
N GLU A 44 -3.10 2.26 -2.93
CA GLU A 44 -3.65 2.12 -4.29
C GLU A 44 -2.91 1.05 -5.10
N THR A 45 -1.58 1.02 -5.03
CA THR A 45 -0.75 0.19 -5.95
C THR A 45 -0.18 -1.09 -5.33
N GLY A 46 0.07 -1.11 -4.03
CA GLY A 46 0.74 -2.23 -3.37
C GLY A 46 2.24 -2.27 -3.65
N ASP A 47 2.77 -1.28 -4.36
CA ASP A 47 4.19 -1.21 -4.72
C ASP A 47 5.00 -0.66 -3.55
N LEU A 48 5.57 -1.58 -2.78
CA LEU A 48 6.36 -1.28 -1.59
C LEU A 48 7.66 -0.53 -1.95
N TYR A 49 8.25 -0.81 -3.11
CA TYR A 49 9.51 -0.20 -3.53
C TYR A 49 9.30 1.28 -3.84
N VAL A 50 8.37 1.60 -4.74
CA VAL A 50 8.11 3.00 -5.11
C VAL A 50 7.60 3.79 -3.91
N ALA A 51 6.76 3.20 -3.07
CA ALA A 51 6.31 3.84 -1.84
C ALA A 51 7.47 4.19 -0.89
N SER A 52 8.44 3.28 -0.71
CA SER A 52 9.62 3.57 0.11
C SER A 52 10.48 4.69 -0.48
N ARG A 53 10.58 4.79 -1.82
CA ARG A 53 11.28 5.90 -2.49
C ARG A 53 10.57 7.23 -2.30
N ILE A 54 9.22 7.26 -2.36
CA ILE A 54 8.44 8.47 -2.06
C ILE A 54 8.65 8.90 -0.60
N ALA A 55 8.66 7.93 0.32
CA ALA A 55 8.87 8.16 1.74
C ALA A 55 10.32 8.53 2.10
N ASP A 56 11.27 8.32 1.18
CA ASP A 56 12.70 8.59 1.34
C ASP A 56 13.32 7.82 2.51
N MET A 57 12.98 6.54 2.55
CA MET A 57 13.49 5.57 3.51
C MET A 57 13.72 4.22 2.83
N SER A 58 14.36 3.29 3.54
CA SER A 58 14.53 1.94 3.06
C SER A 58 13.20 1.20 2.94
N ILE A 59 13.18 0.13 2.15
CA ILE A 59 12.00 -0.75 1.99
C ILE A 59 11.61 -1.34 3.35
N GLU A 60 12.58 -1.70 4.18
CA GLU A 60 12.34 -2.27 5.51
C GLU A 60 11.69 -1.26 6.46
N GLU A 61 12.19 -0.02 6.51
CA GLU A 61 11.58 1.06 7.30
C GLU A 61 10.15 1.37 6.83
N PHE A 62 9.93 1.42 5.52
CA PHE A 62 8.59 1.63 4.98
C PHE A 62 7.67 0.44 5.25
N ASN A 63 8.19 -0.78 5.24
CA ASN A 63 7.46 -1.99 5.60
C ASN A 63 6.98 -1.95 7.05
N GLU A 64 7.79 -1.43 7.98
CA GLU A 64 7.35 -1.18 9.36
C GLU A 64 6.32 -0.05 9.45
N LEU A 65 6.49 1.03 8.67
CA LEU A 65 5.53 2.13 8.63
C LEU A 65 4.14 1.66 8.13
N ARG A 66 4.06 0.86 7.08
CA ARG A 66 2.76 0.33 6.59
C ARG A 66 2.08 -0.59 7.59
N LYS A 67 2.85 -1.35 8.39
CA LYS A 67 2.31 -2.22 9.45
C LYS A 67 1.69 -1.37 10.55
N ARG A 68 2.34 -0.27 10.93
CA ARG A 68 1.77 0.71 11.88
C ARG A 68 0.50 1.36 11.34
N ALA A 69 0.45 1.61 10.03
CA ALA A 69 -0.74 2.06 9.32
C ALA A 69 -1.79 0.95 9.06
N ARG A 70 -1.58 -0.27 9.58
CA ARG A 70 -2.45 -1.45 9.38
C ARG A 70 -2.72 -1.82 7.92
N ILE A 71 -1.84 -1.43 6.99
CA ILE A 71 -2.01 -1.77 5.58
C ILE A 71 -1.46 -3.20 5.36
N PRO A 72 -2.31 -4.18 5.01
CA PRO A 72 -1.88 -5.53 4.70
C PRO A 72 -1.02 -5.56 3.43
N ASN A 73 -0.09 -6.50 3.35
CA ASN A 73 0.69 -6.73 2.14
C ASN A 73 0.04 -7.88 1.37
N VAL A 74 -0.77 -7.52 0.38
CA VAL A 74 -1.55 -8.43 -0.47
C VAL A 74 -1.33 -8.02 -1.92
N CYS A 75 -0.92 -8.99 -2.74
CA CYS A 75 -0.80 -8.93 -4.20
C CYS A 75 -1.75 -9.95 -4.79
#